data_AF-E8Z6I8-F1
#
_entry.id   AF-E8Z6I8-F1
#
_cell.length_a   1.000
_cell.length_b   1.000
_cell.length_c   1.000
_cell.angle_alpha   90.00
_cell.angle_beta   90.00
_cell.angle_gamma   90.00
#
_symmetry.space_group_name_H-M   'P 1'
#
loop_
_entity.id
_entity.type
_entity.pdbx_description
1 polymer ?
#
loop_
_entity_poly.entity_id
_entity_poly.type
_entity_poly.pdbx_seq_one_letter_code
_entity_poly.pdbx_strand_id
1 'polypeptide(L)'
;RVSIFKALHKGITSIHQGDSGIVVRNVKIYDVAPNPRTAIGINLNMPGALLHQFWAERTKHAIVLGNGAKIVGGHWMQGGAPFDVNDAGVLVLNPQPVGRVLVDGSYVDNSAIEWSSEAAGPGFAGNVFRGLRVEHALMFQVGEVANLKMFRINSKHNNVGVDDMVVRENTYSPWATTNRLLRWWVSPLAANKIKGMFFDGNTLGGKGLYVDCNPCTFHGKSSSASNRWTIPMEDMRFAFGLEPRRSRVARASSRTRSV
;
A
#
# COMPACT_ATOMS: atom_id res chain seq x y z
N ARG A 1 12.88 18.86 -20.50
CA ARG A 1 12.07 17.60 -20.42
C ARG A 1 12.94 16.48 -20.97
N VAL A 2 13.53 15.65 -20.10
CA VAL A 2 14.25 14.45 -20.54
C VAL A 2 13.20 13.34 -20.65
N SER A 3 13.04 12.79 -21.86
CA SER A 3 12.17 11.63 -22.12
C SER A 3 13.06 10.51 -22.62
N ILE A 4 13.04 9.35 -21.95
CA ILE A 4 13.90 8.20 -22.28
C ILE A 4 13.00 7.16 -22.97
N PHE A 5 13.31 6.80 -24.22
CA PHE A 5 12.41 6.05 -25.11
C PHE A 5 12.79 4.57 -25.33
N LYS A 6 13.76 4.02 -24.61
CA LYS A 6 14.08 2.58 -24.65
C LYS A 6 14.83 2.14 -23.40
N ALA A 7 14.25 1.28 -22.57
CA ALA A 7 14.92 0.74 -21.39
C ALA A 7 15.56 -0.60 -21.74
N LEU A 8 16.88 -0.71 -21.57
CA LEU A 8 17.58 -2.00 -21.48
C LEU A 8 17.92 -2.29 -20.02
N HIS A 9 18.52 -1.28 -19.37
CA HIS A 9 18.89 -1.18 -17.96
C HIS A 9 18.92 0.32 -17.59
N LYS A 10 17.80 1.04 -17.70
CA LYS A 10 17.80 2.50 -17.45
C LYS A 10 16.55 3.00 -16.74
N GLY A 11 16.84 3.63 -15.61
CA GLY A 11 16.00 4.53 -14.84
C GLY A 11 16.84 5.67 -14.27
N ILE A 12 16.23 6.60 -13.53
CA ILE A 12 17.01 7.51 -12.68
C ILE A 12 17.54 6.68 -11.53
N THR A 13 18.83 6.38 -11.53
CA THR A 13 19.50 5.71 -10.42
C THR A 13 20.45 6.67 -9.75
N SER A 14 20.47 6.64 -8.44
CA SER A 14 21.65 7.00 -7.69
C SER A 14 22.69 5.86 -7.76
N ILE A 15 23.95 6.20 -7.54
CA ILE A 15 25.00 5.21 -7.33
C ILE A 15 25.46 5.25 -5.87
N HIS A 16 25.61 4.07 -5.28
CA HIS A 16 26.13 3.89 -3.92
C HIS A 16 25.37 4.64 -2.82
N GLN A 17 25.89 5.77 -2.34
CA GLN A 17 25.32 6.59 -1.25
C GLN A 17 24.76 7.94 -1.74
N GLY A 18 24.68 8.16 -3.06
CA GLY A 18 24.44 9.47 -3.66
C GLY A 18 23.02 10.03 -3.59
N ASP A 19 22.07 9.31 -2.98
CA ASP A 19 20.62 9.62 -3.04
C ASP A 19 20.14 10.52 -1.92
N SER A 20 21.01 10.84 -0.97
CA SER A 20 20.65 11.72 0.14
C SER A 20 20.30 13.10 -0.39
N GLY A 21 19.00 13.40 -0.42
CA GLY A 21 18.47 14.66 -0.93
C GLY A 21 18.28 14.72 -2.45
N ILE A 22 18.29 13.60 -3.18
CA ILE A 22 17.90 13.63 -4.62
C ILE A 22 16.45 14.09 -4.75
N VAL A 23 16.22 15.04 -5.67
CA VAL A 23 14.89 15.49 -6.07
C VAL A 23 14.62 15.09 -7.52
N VAL A 24 13.57 14.31 -7.75
CA VAL A 24 13.07 13.98 -9.09
C VAL A 24 11.73 14.65 -9.32
N ARG A 25 11.64 15.48 -10.36
CA ARG A 25 10.40 16.22 -10.67
C ARG A 25 10.08 16.26 -12.15
N ASN A 26 8.81 16.09 -12.50
CA ASN A 26 8.28 16.27 -13.86
C ASN A 26 8.97 15.40 -14.92
N VAL A 27 9.27 14.14 -14.57
CA VAL A 27 9.91 13.17 -15.46
C VAL A 27 8.88 12.16 -15.95
N LYS A 28 8.98 11.75 -17.22
CA LYS A 28 8.24 10.61 -17.78
C LYS A 28 9.20 9.50 -18.18
N ILE A 29 8.91 8.30 -17.69
CA ILE A 29 9.64 7.05 -17.95
C ILE A 29 8.64 6.04 -18.46
N TYR A 30 9.05 5.30 -19.48
CA TYR A 30 8.21 4.30 -20.13
C TYR A 30 9.09 3.19 -20.68
N ASP A 31 8.60 1.95 -20.58
CA ASP A 31 9.24 0.80 -21.20
C ASP A 31 8.30 0.11 -22.20
N VAL A 32 8.84 -0.18 -23.39
CA VAL A 32 8.15 -0.92 -24.45
C VAL A 32 8.35 -2.43 -24.37
N ALA A 33 9.24 -2.90 -23.49
CA ALA A 33 9.62 -4.29 -23.41
C ALA A 33 8.40 -5.22 -23.24
N PRO A 34 8.41 -6.39 -23.90
CA PRO A 34 7.46 -7.45 -23.61
C PRO A 34 7.72 -8.01 -22.19
N ASN A 35 6.74 -8.71 -21.64
CA ASN A 35 6.95 -9.43 -20.38
C ASN A 35 7.87 -10.65 -20.59
N PRO A 36 8.66 -11.06 -19.58
CA PRO A 36 8.86 -10.39 -18.30
C PRO A 36 9.67 -9.09 -18.45
N ARG A 37 9.19 -8.01 -17.84
CA ARG A 37 9.89 -6.73 -17.81
C ARG A 37 11.04 -6.80 -16.83
N THR A 38 12.13 -6.10 -17.13
CA THR A 38 13.31 -6.02 -16.24
C THR A 38 13.66 -4.58 -15.84
N ALA A 39 13.10 -3.57 -16.51
CA ALA A 39 13.42 -2.19 -16.26
C ALA A 39 12.91 -1.69 -14.91
N ILE A 40 13.78 -0.97 -14.20
CA ILE A 40 13.43 -0.16 -13.02
C ILE A 40 13.43 1.31 -13.47
N GLY A 41 12.32 2.02 -13.29
CA GLY A 41 12.16 3.40 -13.75
C GLY A 41 12.95 4.40 -12.91
N ILE A 42 12.86 4.33 -11.59
CA ILE A 42 13.62 5.17 -10.66
C ILE A 42 14.13 4.28 -9.53
N ASN A 43 15.41 4.35 -9.21
CA ASN A 43 16.02 3.61 -8.11
C ASN A 43 16.77 4.58 -7.19
N LEU A 44 16.18 4.83 -6.03
CA LEU A 44 16.68 5.75 -5.01
C LEU A 44 16.64 5.02 -3.66
N ASN A 45 17.53 4.04 -3.50
CA ASN A 45 17.55 3.10 -2.38
C ASN A 45 18.16 3.68 -1.09
N MET A 46 18.84 4.83 -1.14
CA MET A 46 19.35 5.52 0.05
C MET A 46 18.31 6.51 0.63
N PRO A 47 18.49 6.94 1.90
CA PRO A 47 17.48 7.73 2.55
C PRO A 47 17.34 9.17 2.03
N GLY A 48 16.11 9.70 2.04
CA GLY A 48 15.84 11.14 1.91
C GLY A 48 15.51 11.66 0.50
N ALA A 49 15.11 10.78 -0.41
CA ALA A 49 14.68 11.17 -1.76
C ALA A 49 13.34 11.95 -1.74
N LEU A 50 13.19 12.94 -2.62
CA LEU A 50 11.93 13.64 -2.88
C LEU A 50 11.51 13.47 -4.34
N LEU A 51 10.34 12.88 -4.56
CA LEU A 51 9.76 12.69 -5.87
C LEU A 51 8.49 13.53 -5.96
N HIS A 52 8.38 14.32 -7.02
CA HIS A 52 7.22 15.20 -7.23
C HIS A 52 6.73 15.09 -8.67
N GLN A 53 5.49 14.65 -8.87
CA GLN A 53 4.85 14.61 -10.20
C GLN A 53 5.70 13.91 -11.28
N PHE A 54 5.91 12.60 -11.16
CA PHE A 54 6.54 11.79 -12.22
C PHE A 54 5.50 10.92 -12.94
N TRP A 55 5.87 10.34 -14.08
CA TRP A 55 5.12 9.33 -14.80
C TRP A 55 6.02 8.13 -15.06
N ALA A 56 5.59 6.92 -14.72
CA ALA A 56 6.34 5.70 -14.93
C ALA A 56 5.42 4.57 -15.41
N GLU A 57 5.62 4.10 -16.63
CA GLU A 57 4.68 3.19 -17.28
C GLU A 57 5.41 1.96 -17.82
N ARG A 58 4.81 0.79 -17.59
CA ARG A 58 5.24 -0.51 -18.12
C ARG A 58 6.66 -0.94 -17.72
N THR A 59 7.19 -0.43 -16.62
CA THR A 59 8.44 -0.91 -15.99
C THR A 59 8.15 -2.06 -15.02
N LYS A 60 9.12 -2.96 -14.79
CA LYS A 60 9.02 -3.99 -13.73
C LYS A 60 8.76 -3.33 -12.37
N HIS A 61 9.57 -2.32 -12.05
CA HIS A 61 9.34 -1.41 -10.94
C HIS A 61 9.38 0.03 -11.44
N ALA A 62 8.31 0.79 -11.24
CA ALA A 62 8.31 2.22 -11.54
C ALA A 62 9.28 2.95 -10.62
N ILE A 63 9.27 2.63 -9.32
CA ILE A 63 10.17 3.22 -8.34
C ILE A 63 10.64 2.17 -7.33
N VAL A 64 11.92 2.18 -7.02
CA VAL A 64 12.53 1.56 -5.84
C VAL A 64 12.98 2.68 -4.89
N LEU A 65 12.49 2.68 -3.66
CA LEU A 65 12.78 3.73 -2.67
C LEU A 65 13.42 3.19 -1.39
N GLY A 66 14.37 3.95 -0.86
CA GLY A 66 14.89 3.81 0.49
C GLY A 66 14.06 4.55 1.54
N ASN A 67 14.62 4.64 2.74
CA ASN A 67 13.99 5.29 3.89
C ASN A 67 13.84 6.83 3.71
N GLY A 68 13.01 7.50 4.49
CA GLY A 68 12.92 8.97 4.50
C GLY A 68 12.42 9.59 3.20
N ALA A 69 12.04 8.77 2.22
CA ALA A 69 11.63 9.20 0.91
C ALA A 69 10.20 9.76 0.93
N LYS A 70 9.93 10.74 0.08
CA LYS A 70 8.61 11.31 -0.11
C LYS A 70 8.25 11.27 -1.58
N ILE A 71 7.12 10.66 -1.90
CA ILE A 71 6.43 10.80 -3.18
C ILE A 71 5.25 11.75 -2.95
N VAL A 72 5.22 12.86 -3.68
CA VAL A 72 4.10 13.80 -3.69
C VAL A 72 3.60 13.93 -5.12
N GLY A 73 2.50 13.25 -5.40
CA GLY A 73 2.02 13.03 -6.73
C GLY A 73 2.90 12.08 -7.53
N GLY A 74 2.35 11.61 -8.64
CA GLY A 74 2.99 10.61 -9.49
C GLY A 74 1.93 9.80 -10.20
N HIS A 75 2.30 9.26 -11.34
CA HIS A 75 1.46 8.37 -12.11
C HIS A 75 2.29 7.14 -12.43
N TRP A 76 1.84 5.96 -12.02
CA TRP A 76 2.45 4.74 -12.51
C TRP A 76 1.46 3.66 -12.87
N MET A 77 1.80 2.90 -13.90
CA MET A 77 0.91 1.87 -14.41
C MET A 77 1.63 0.74 -15.15
N GLN A 78 0.98 -0.43 -15.23
CA GLN A 78 1.46 -1.55 -16.06
C GLN A 78 0.82 -1.61 -17.46
N GLY A 79 -0.11 -0.71 -17.76
CA GLY A 79 -0.86 -0.67 -19.03
C GLY A 79 -1.97 -1.73 -19.09
N GLY A 80 -2.42 -2.05 -20.31
CA GLY A 80 -3.38 -3.13 -20.55
C GLY A 80 -2.77 -4.52 -20.37
N ALA A 81 -3.59 -5.51 -19.99
CA ALA A 81 -3.19 -6.91 -19.89
C ALA A 81 -2.70 -7.46 -21.25
N PRO A 82 -1.77 -8.45 -21.26
CA PRO A 82 -1.20 -9.14 -20.09
C PRO A 82 -0.02 -8.40 -19.46
N PHE A 83 0.07 -8.43 -18.13
CA PHE A 83 1.22 -8.03 -17.32
C PHE A 83 1.37 -8.99 -16.13
N ASP A 84 2.57 -9.09 -15.54
CA ASP A 84 2.76 -9.90 -14.33
C ASP A 84 2.17 -9.15 -13.14
N VAL A 85 1.21 -9.74 -12.44
CA VAL A 85 0.58 -9.17 -11.23
C VAL A 85 1.58 -8.92 -10.09
N ASN A 86 2.75 -9.54 -10.17
CA ASN A 86 3.84 -9.34 -9.23
C ASN A 86 4.73 -8.14 -9.60
N ASP A 87 4.69 -7.64 -10.85
CA ASP A 87 5.36 -6.39 -11.23
C ASP A 87 4.79 -5.25 -10.37
N ALA A 88 5.55 -4.84 -9.36
CA ALA A 88 5.14 -3.80 -8.43
C ALA A 88 5.45 -2.43 -9.01
N GLY A 89 4.49 -1.52 -9.03
CA GLY A 89 4.74 -0.13 -9.45
C GLY A 89 5.73 0.54 -8.53
N VAL A 90 5.41 0.66 -7.25
CA VAL A 90 6.33 1.23 -6.26
C VAL A 90 6.78 0.13 -5.31
N LEU A 91 8.08 -0.10 -5.24
CA LEU A 91 8.75 -0.93 -4.27
C LEU A 91 9.40 -0.03 -3.21
N VAL A 92 8.77 0.08 -2.05
CA VAL A 92 9.36 0.73 -0.89
C VAL A 92 10.25 -0.30 -0.19
N LEU A 93 11.56 -0.14 -0.32
CA LEU A 93 12.53 -0.92 0.45
C LEU A 93 12.63 -0.34 1.84
N ASN A 94 12.61 -1.20 2.85
CA ASN A 94 12.88 -0.80 4.22
C ASN A 94 14.30 -1.24 4.63
N PRO A 95 15.34 -0.40 4.42
CA PRO A 95 16.70 -0.80 4.75
C PRO A 95 17.02 -0.70 6.26
N GLN A 96 16.20 -0.04 7.11
CA GLN A 96 16.57 0.29 8.50
C GLN A 96 15.38 0.39 9.48
N PRO A 97 15.61 0.32 10.82
CA PRO A 97 14.56 0.22 11.86
C PRO A 97 13.48 1.30 11.90
N VAL A 98 13.70 2.46 11.26
CA VAL A 98 12.81 3.64 11.34
C VAL A 98 12.52 4.14 9.92
N GLY A 99 11.69 3.39 9.18
CA GLY A 99 11.11 3.87 7.93
C GLY A 99 10.30 5.15 8.18
N ARG A 100 10.47 6.20 7.39
CA ARG A 100 9.57 7.37 7.34
C ARG A 100 9.32 7.72 5.89
N VAL A 101 8.50 6.90 5.25
CA VAL A 101 8.16 7.05 3.82
C VAL A 101 6.76 7.61 3.69
N LEU A 102 6.61 8.63 2.85
CA LEU A 102 5.32 9.20 2.48
C LEU A 102 5.06 8.94 1.00
N VAL A 103 3.89 8.43 0.68
CA VAL A 103 3.31 8.42 -0.66
C VAL A 103 2.00 9.17 -0.59
N ASP A 104 1.94 10.32 -1.26
CA ASP A 104 0.80 11.22 -1.20
C ASP A 104 0.29 11.55 -2.60
N GLY A 105 -1.04 11.54 -2.80
CA GLY A 105 -1.69 12.12 -3.98
C GLY A 105 -1.33 11.47 -5.33
N SER A 106 -1.05 10.17 -5.35
CA SER A 106 -0.58 9.46 -6.55
C SER A 106 -1.67 8.74 -7.33
N TYR A 107 -1.47 8.55 -8.63
CA TYR A 107 -2.34 7.74 -9.50
C TYR A 107 -1.66 6.40 -9.81
N VAL A 108 -2.38 5.31 -9.53
CA VAL A 108 -1.89 3.93 -9.61
C VAL A 108 -2.84 3.11 -10.45
N ASP A 109 -2.39 2.61 -11.60
CA ASP A 109 -3.26 1.84 -12.50
C ASP A 109 -2.66 0.49 -12.83
N ASN A 110 -3.42 -0.59 -12.61
CA ASN A 110 -2.97 -1.95 -12.90
C ASN A 110 -1.64 -2.27 -12.22
N SER A 111 -1.47 -1.74 -11.02
CA SER A 111 -0.20 -1.74 -10.31
C SER A 111 -0.41 -1.76 -8.81
N ALA A 112 0.67 -1.66 -8.05
CA ALA A 112 0.63 -1.71 -6.61
C ALA A 112 1.72 -0.87 -5.95
N ILE A 113 1.51 -0.63 -4.65
CA ILE A 113 2.53 -0.22 -3.71
C ILE A 113 2.93 -1.45 -2.88
N GLU A 114 4.22 -1.75 -2.83
CA GLU A 114 4.77 -2.86 -2.06
C GLU A 114 5.77 -2.34 -1.02
N TRP A 115 5.56 -2.70 0.25
CA TRP A 115 6.49 -2.45 1.34
C TRP A 115 7.31 -3.70 1.62
N SER A 116 8.59 -3.67 1.26
CA SER A 116 9.44 -4.86 1.18
C SER A 116 10.64 -4.80 2.13
N SER A 117 10.96 -5.94 2.75
CA SER A 117 12.19 -6.13 3.54
C SER A 117 13.34 -6.72 2.71
N GLU A 118 13.26 -6.72 1.39
CA GLU A 118 14.27 -7.36 0.52
C GLU A 118 15.67 -6.74 0.65
N ALA A 119 15.75 -5.45 0.97
CA ALA A 119 17.03 -4.78 1.28
C ALA A 119 17.47 -4.97 2.74
N ALA A 120 16.66 -5.61 3.58
CA ALA A 120 17.03 -5.89 4.96
C ALA A 120 17.99 -7.09 4.99
N GLY A 121 19.17 -6.89 5.57
CA GLY A 121 20.07 -7.99 5.88
C GLY A 121 19.53 -8.87 7.02
N PRO A 122 20.33 -9.84 7.50
CA PRO A 122 19.97 -10.72 8.61
C PRO A 122 19.56 -9.98 9.90
N GLY A 123 19.94 -8.71 10.03
CA GLY A 123 19.64 -7.81 11.16
C GLY A 123 18.38 -6.94 11.00
N PHE A 124 17.33 -7.41 10.31
CA PHE A 124 16.05 -6.69 10.23
C PHE A 124 15.51 -6.38 11.64
N ALA A 125 15.70 -5.14 12.09
CA ALA A 125 15.63 -4.74 13.50
C ALA A 125 14.28 -5.06 14.17
N GLY A 126 14.25 -6.17 14.91
CA GLY A 126 13.08 -6.69 15.62
C GLY A 126 12.04 -7.38 14.74
N ASN A 127 12.32 -7.54 13.44
CA ASN A 127 11.39 -7.93 12.41
C ASN A 127 10.14 -7.03 12.38
N VAL A 128 10.31 -5.71 12.23
CA VAL A 128 9.18 -4.77 12.23
C VAL A 128 9.32 -3.75 11.10
N PHE A 129 8.30 -3.64 10.26
CA PHE A 129 8.14 -2.55 9.32
C PHE A 129 7.67 -1.29 10.06
N ARG A 130 8.32 -0.13 9.84
CA ARG A 130 8.00 1.10 10.60
C ARG A 130 7.79 2.33 9.71
N GLY A 131 6.77 3.15 10.02
CA GLY A 131 6.61 4.53 9.52
C GLY A 131 6.38 4.66 8.01
N LEU A 132 5.36 3.96 7.50
CA LEU A 132 4.88 4.14 6.12
C LEU A 132 3.55 4.89 6.13
N ARG A 133 3.46 5.94 5.32
CA ARG A 133 2.22 6.69 5.07
C ARG A 133 1.86 6.62 3.60
N VAL A 134 0.65 6.17 3.30
CA VAL A 134 0.06 6.19 1.95
C VAL A 134 -1.28 6.91 2.03
N GLU A 135 -1.33 8.09 1.45
CA GLU A 135 -2.42 9.03 1.61
C GLU A 135 -2.90 9.54 0.24
N HIS A 136 -4.22 9.72 0.09
CA HIS A 136 -4.83 10.36 -1.07
C HIS A 136 -4.51 9.74 -2.45
N ALA A 137 -4.11 8.47 -2.50
CA ALA A 137 -3.83 7.79 -3.77
C ALA A 137 -5.13 7.37 -4.46
N LEU A 138 -5.16 7.50 -5.78
CA LEU A 138 -6.18 6.96 -6.65
C LEU A 138 -5.68 5.65 -7.25
N MET A 139 -6.31 4.55 -6.87
CA MET A 139 -5.90 3.19 -7.21
C MET A 139 -6.94 2.55 -8.12
N PHE A 140 -6.61 2.42 -9.39
CA PHE A 140 -7.44 1.81 -10.43
C PHE A 140 -6.91 0.44 -10.85
N GLN A 141 -7.83 -0.47 -11.14
CA GLN A 141 -7.51 -1.68 -11.88
C GLN A 141 -8.49 -1.76 -13.03
N VAL A 142 -7.98 -1.70 -14.25
CA VAL A 142 -8.73 -1.81 -15.50
C VAL A 142 -8.46 -3.16 -16.16
N GLY A 143 -9.53 -3.85 -16.55
CA GLY A 143 -9.45 -5.22 -17.01
C GLY A 143 -9.39 -6.23 -15.87
N GLU A 144 -9.83 -7.46 -16.16
CA GLU A 144 -9.95 -8.50 -15.15
C GLU A 144 -8.58 -9.15 -14.87
N VAL A 145 -7.79 -8.45 -14.06
CA VAL A 145 -6.48 -8.90 -13.61
C VAL A 145 -6.66 -9.68 -12.31
N ALA A 146 -6.93 -10.97 -12.46
CA ALA A 146 -7.10 -11.86 -11.33
C ALA A 146 -5.92 -11.74 -10.36
N ASN A 147 -6.21 -11.68 -9.06
CA ASN A 147 -5.24 -11.69 -7.96
C ASN A 147 -4.35 -10.44 -7.79
N LEU A 148 -4.57 -9.34 -8.51
CA LEU A 148 -3.85 -8.09 -8.23
C LEU A 148 -4.12 -7.62 -6.79
N LYS A 149 -3.04 -7.30 -6.07
CA LYS A 149 -3.08 -6.71 -4.73
C LYS A 149 -2.45 -5.34 -4.83
N MET A 150 -3.28 -4.31 -4.66
CA MET A 150 -2.91 -2.92 -4.88
C MET A 150 -2.02 -2.38 -3.76
N PHE A 151 -2.07 -3.03 -2.58
CA PHE A 151 -1.14 -2.79 -1.50
C PHE A 151 -0.59 -4.11 -0.93
N ARG A 152 0.73 -4.18 -0.80
CA ARG A 152 1.46 -5.40 -0.43
C ARG A 152 2.46 -5.13 0.69
N ILE A 153 2.58 -6.07 1.62
CA ILE A 153 3.72 -6.14 2.55
C ILE A 153 4.49 -7.42 2.22
N ASN A 154 5.75 -7.30 1.82
CA ASN A 154 6.58 -8.41 1.39
C ASN A 154 7.77 -8.60 2.34
N SER A 155 7.65 -9.54 3.28
CA SER A 155 8.73 -9.86 4.19
C SER A 155 9.54 -11.05 3.69
N LYS A 156 10.87 -10.95 3.77
CA LYS A 156 11.80 -12.09 3.64
C LYS A 156 12.09 -12.78 4.98
N HIS A 157 11.50 -12.27 6.07
CA HIS A 157 11.66 -12.80 7.42
C HIS A 157 10.32 -13.30 7.98
N ASN A 158 10.39 -14.13 9.01
CA ASN A 158 9.22 -14.59 9.78
C ASN A 158 8.99 -13.71 11.02
N ASN A 159 7.80 -13.85 11.62
CA ASN A 159 7.45 -13.19 12.88
C ASN A 159 7.55 -11.65 12.76
N VAL A 160 6.94 -11.10 11.70
CA VAL A 160 7.09 -9.70 11.32
C VAL A 160 5.94 -8.84 11.81
N GLY A 161 6.25 -7.71 12.45
CA GLY A 161 5.29 -6.70 12.88
C GLY A 161 5.22 -5.48 11.98
N VAL A 162 4.30 -4.58 12.33
CA VAL A 162 4.12 -3.27 11.71
C VAL A 162 4.01 -2.24 12.83
N ASP A 163 4.67 -1.10 12.67
CA ASP A 163 4.64 0.06 13.57
C ASP A 163 4.43 1.34 12.77
N ASP A 164 3.62 2.28 13.27
CA ASP A 164 3.38 3.60 12.65
C ASP A 164 3.04 3.51 11.14
N MET A 165 2.10 2.65 10.77
CA MET A 165 1.60 2.55 9.40
C MET A 165 0.29 3.32 9.27
N VAL A 166 0.20 4.21 8.29
CA VAL A 166 -1.02 4.96 7.99
C VAL A 166 -1.35 4.78 6.51
N VAL A 167 -2.49 4.19 6.21
CA VAL A 167 -3.05 4.10 4.85
C VAL A 167 -4.42 4.72 4.90
N ARG A 168 -4.57 5.95 4.42
CA ARG A 168 -5.82 6.68 4.57
C ARG A 168 -6.23 7.50 3.37
N GLU A 169 -7.53 7.70 3.25
CA GLU A 169 -8.11 8.59 2.24
C GLU A 169 -7.72 8.21 0.81
N ASN A 170 -7.41 6.93 0.57
CA ASN A 170 -7.16 6.40 -0.77
C ASN A 170 -8.47 5.92 -1.39
N THR A 171 -8.59 6.07 -2.70
CA THR A 171 -9.75 5.60 -3.47
C THR A 171 -9.34 4.39 -4.28
N TYR A 172 -10.05 3.28 -4.11
CA TYR A 172 -9.82 2.03 -4.82
C TYR A 172 -10.97 1.72 -5.77
N SER A 173 -10.67 1.50 -7.05
CA SER A 173 -11.67 1.23 -8.09
C SER A 173 -11.25 0.03 -8.95
N PRO A 174 -11.38 -1.21 -8.44
CA PRO A 174 -11.05 -2.41 -9.20
C PRO A 174 -12.20 -2.87 -10.10
N TRP A 175 -11.87 -3.32 -11.32
CA TRP A 175 -12.84 -3.91 -12.25
C TRP A 175 -13.22 -5.36 -11.90
N ALA A 176 -12.29 -6.13 -11.32
CA ALA A 176 -12.49 -7.54 -10.99
C ALA A 176 -13.18 -7.77 -9.64
N THR A 177 -13.78 -8.95 -9.48
CA THR A 177 -14.24 -9.53 -8.19
C THR A 177 -13.06 -9.96 -7.31
N THR A 178 -12.13 -9.04 -7.04
CA THR A 178 -10.99 -9.31 -6.16
C THR A 178 -11.48 -9.41 -4.71
N ASN A 179 -11.48 -10.59 -4.11
CA ASN A 179 -11.92 -10.76 -2.72
C ASN A 179 -11.14 -9.93 -1.68
N ARG A 180 -9.97 -9.36 -2.02
CA ARG A 180 -9.19 -8.50 -1.11
C ARG A 180 -8.12 -7.69 -1.84
N LEU A 181 -7.98 -6.40 -1.55
CA LEU A 181 -6.98 -5.54 -2.19
C LEU A 181 -5.62 -5.51 -1.48
N LEU A 182 -5.61 -5.88 -0.20
CA LEU A 182 -4.41 -5.96 0.61
C LEU A 182 -3.87 -7.40 0.64
N ARG A 183 -2.54 -7.55 0.69
CA ARG A 183 -1.88 -8.85 0.90
C ARG A 183 -0.60 -8.67 1.71
N TRP A 184 -0.29 -9.66 2.53
CA TRP A 184 1.06 -9.91 3.03
C TRP A 184 1.66 -11.14 2.32
N TRP A 185 2.97 -11.14 2.10
CA TRP A 185 3.69 -12.22 1.41
C TRP A 185 4.56 -13.02 2.39
N VAL A 186 4.72 -14.33 2.13
CA VAL A 186 5.49 -15.34 2.89
C VAL A 186 4.91 -15.76 4.24
N SER A 187 4.78 -14.86 5.24
CA SER A 187 4.30 -15.23 6.59
C SER A 187 3.34 -14.21 7.20
N PRO A 188 2.31 -14.65 7.96
CA PRO A 188 1.34 -13.73 8.54
C PRO A 188 2.02 -12.69 9.42
N LEU A 189 1.48 -11.47 9.43
CA LEU A 189 1.95 -10.47 10.37
C LEU A 189 1.80 -11.02 11.79
N ALA A 190 2.89 -10.95 12.55
CA ALA A 190 2.93 -11.28 13.96
C ALA A 190 2.06 -10.26 14.69
N ALA A 191 0.82 -10.64 14.94
CA ALA A 191 -0.18 -9.67 15.35
C ALA A 191 0.24 -9.00 16.68
N ASN A 192 0.95 -9.70 17.60
CA ASN A 192 1.51 -9.15 18.85
C ASN A 192 2.55 -8.04 18.65
N LYS A 193 3.03 -7.84 17.43
CA LYS A 193 3.98 -6.80 17.02
C LYS A 193 3.34 -5.71 16.15
N ILE A 194 2.01 -5.66 16.07
CA ILE A 194 1.29 -4.59 15.36
C ILE A 194 1.00 -3.46 16.33
N LYS A 195 1.56 -2.29 16.03
CA LYS A 195 1.42 -1.04 16.79
C LYS A 195 1.14 0.09 15.81
N GLY A 196 0.24 1.01 16.14
CA GLY A 196 -0.01 2.20 15.30
C GLY A 196 -0.31 1.91 13.82
N MET A 197 -1.11 0.88 13.52
CA MET A 197 -1.59 0.63 12.15
C MET A 197 -2.96 1.27 11.96
N PHE A 198 -3.05 2.22 11.05
CA PHE A 198 -4.27 2.92 10.68
C PHE A 198 -4.59 2.65 9.21
N PHE A 199 -5.79 2.14 8.96
CA PHE A 199 -6.37 1.93 7.65
C PHE A 199 -7.77 2.54 7.68
N ASP A 200 -7.89 3.82 7.31
CA ASP A 200 -9.06 4.65 7.61
C ASP A 200 -9.41 5.61 6.46
N GLY A 201 -10.69 5.98 6.32
CA GLY A 201 -11.14 6.93 5.28
C GLY A 201 -10.93 6.47 3.84
N ASN A 202 -10.51 5.23 3.61
CA ASN A 202 -10.33 4.68 2.26
C ASN A 202 -11.70 4.34 1.66
N THR A 203 -11.88 4.61 0.37
CA THR A 203 -13.13 4.37 -0.35
C THR A 203 -12.98 3.26 -1.39
N LEU A 204 -14.04 2.51 -1.63
CA LEU A 204 -14.10 1.45 -2.65
C LEU A 204 -15.24 1.68 -3.64
N GLY A 205 -14.92 1.69 -4.92
CA GLY A 205 -15.87 1.69 -6.03
C GLY A 205 -15.95 0.32 -6.71
N GLY A 206 -16.70 -0.64 -6.13
CA GLY A 206 -16.92 -1.95 -6.75
C GLY A 206 -17.94 -2.81 -5.99
N LYS A 207 -18.71 -3.63 -6.70
CA LYS A 207 -19.73 -4.51 -6.10
C LYS A 207 -19.07 -5.69 -5.37
N GLY A 208 -19.49 -5.98 -4.14
CA GLY A 208 -19.07 -7.17 -3.38
C GLY A 208 -17.69 -7.06 -2.71
N LEU A 209 -17.14 -5.84 -2.62
CA LEU A 209 -15.85 -5.57 -2.00
C LEU A 209 -16.03 -4.87 -0.66
N TYR A 210 -15.25 -5.28 0.33
CA TYR A 210 -15.23 -4.67 1.65
C TYR A 210 -13.91 -3.91 1.81
N VAL A 211 -13.99 -2.67 2.30
CA VAL A 211 -12.81 -1.88 2.63
C VAL A 211 -12.23 -2.50 3.89
N ASP A 212 -11.00 -2.99 3.80
CA ASP A 212 -10.23 -3.36 4.98
C ASP A 212 -10.14 -2.12 5.91
N CYS A 213 -10.32 -2.26 7.22
CA CYS A 213 -10.28 -1.12 8.16
C CYS A 213 -9.40 -1.40 9.39
N ASN A 214 -8.88 -0.34 10.00
CA ASN A 214 -8.33 -0.32 11.36
C ASN A 214 -8.11 1.14 11.82
N PRO A 215 -8.82 1.67 12.83
CA PRO A 215 -9.92 1.06 13.54
C PRO A 215 -11.13 0.82 12.63
N CYS A 216 -11.97 -0.14 13.00
CA CYS A 216 -13.25 -0.39 12.33
C CYS A 216 -14.38 0.14 13.22
N THR A 217 -15.31 0.88 12.65
CA THR A 217 -16.54 1.32 13.32
C THR A 217 -17.74 0.59 12.73
N PHE A 218 -18.61 0.07 13.59
CA PHE A 218 -19.82 -0.62 13.17
C PHE A 218 -21.00 -0.26 14.06
N HIS A 219 -22.18 -0.24 13.45
CA HIS A 219 -23.44 0.09 14.13
C HIS A 219 -24.29 -1.18 14.27
N GLY A 220 -24.25 -1.79 15.46
CA GLY A 220 -25.16 -2.87 15.82
C GLY A 220 -26.53 -2.34 16.21
N LYS A 221 -27.59 -3.03 15.75
CA LYS A 221 -28.96 -2.84 16.25
C LYS A 221 -29.37 -4.08 17.03
N SER A 222 -29.97 -3.88 18.20
CA SER A 222 -30.64 -4.95 18.94
C SER A 222 -32.11 -4.59 19.11
N SER A 223 -32.98 -5.57 18.85
CA SER A 223 -34.44 -5.44 18.97
C SER A 223 -34.97 -5.93 20.31
N SER A 224 -34.12 -6.45 21.20
CA SER A 224 -34.51 -6.93 22.52
C SER A 224 -33.83 -6.12 23.63
N ALA A 225 -34.48 -6.03 24.78
CA ALA A 225 -33.90 -5.47 26.01
C ALA A 225 -32.88 -6.45 26.63
N SER A 226 -31.96 -6.96 25.82
CA SER A 226 -30.90 -7.88 26.24
C SER A 226 -29.72 -7.10 26.81
N ASN A 227 -29.16 -7.62 27.90
CA ASN A 227 -27.89 -7.14 28.45
C ASN A 227 -26.67 -7.69 27.68
N ARG A 228 -26.87 -8.60 26.73
CA ARG A 228 -25.84 -9.17 25.85
C ARG A 228 -26.21 -8.93 24.39
N TRP A 229 -25.33 -8.24 23.66
CA TRP A 229 -25.51 -7.96 22.23
C TRP A 229 -24.48 -8.75 21.44
N THR A 230 -24.94 -9.60 20.54
CA THR A 230 -24.08 -10.28 19.57
C THR A 230 -24.11 -9.46 18.28
N ILE A 231 -22.94 -9.01 17.83
CA ILE A 231 -22.78 -8.30 16.57
C ILE A 231 -22.12 -9.28 15.58
N PRO A 232 -22.79 -9.62 14.47
CA PRO A 232 -22.15 -10.37 13.39
C PRO A 232 -20.95 -9.58 12.86
N MET A 233 -19.80 -10.23 12.77
CA MET A 233 -18.56 -9.64 12.23
C MET A 233 -18.35 -10.03 10.76
N GLU A 234 -19.33 -10.64 10.11
CA GLU A 234 -19.24 -11.16 8.73
C GLU A 234 -18.95 -10.07 7.69
N ASP A 235 -19.40 -8.84 7.94
CA ASP A 235 -19.09 -7.67 7.13
C ASP A 235 -17.79 -6.96 7.56
N MET A 236 -17.19 -7.35 8.70
CA MET A 236 -15.96 -6.73 9.18
C MET A 236 -14.76 -7.34 8.50
N ARG A 237 -14.04 -6.52 7.73
CA ARG A 237 -12.72 -6.89 7.23
C ARG A 237 -11.67 -5.98 7.85
N PHE A 238 -10.90 -6.54 8.77
CA PHE A 238 -9.75 -5.85 9.32
C PHE A 238 -8.61 -5.87 8.32
N ALA A 239 -7.82 -4.80 8.26
CA ALA A 239 -6.66 -4.71 7.38
C ALA A 239 -5.76 -5.95 7.47
N PHE A 240 -5.38 -6.47 6.30
CA PHE A 240 -4.55 -7.68 6.12
C PHE A 240 -5.12 -9.00 6.68
N GLY A 241 -6.36 -9.00 7.16
CA GLY A 241 -7.07 -10.20 7.60
C GLY A 241 -6.82 -10.50 9.06
N LEU A 242 -6.39 -9.48 9.78
CA LEU A 242 -6.15 -9.57 11.20
C LEU A 242 -7.46 -9.76 11.94
N GLU A 243 -7.34 -10.19 13.19
CA GLU A 243 -8.46 -10.30 14.10
C GLU A 243 -8.54 -9.07 15.02
N PRO A 244 -9.75 -8.71 15.48
CA PRO A 244 -9.92 -7.64 16.44
C PRO A 244 -9.22 -8.00 17.76
N ARG A 245 -8.48 -7.04 18.31
CA ARG A 245 -7.73 -7.22 19.57
C ARG A 245 -8.16 -6.30 20.68
N ARG A 246 -8.76 -5.17 20.33
CA ARG A 246 -9.29 -4.18 21.25
C ARG A 246 -10.58 -3.66 20.64
N SER A 247 -11.64 -3.65 21.44
CA SER A 247 -12.91 -3.01 21.09
C SER A 247 -13.18 -1.90 22.09
N ARG A 248 -13.82 -0.84 21.62
CA ARG A 248 -14.45 0.18 22.47
C ARG A 248 -15.91 0.21 22.09
N VAL A 249 -16.79 0.17 23.08
CA VAL A 249 -18.23 0.17 22.87
C VAL A 249 -18.80 1.48 23.40
N ALA A 250 -19.49 2.21 22.54
CA ALA A 250 -20.31 3.35 22.93
C ALA A 250 -21.79 2.97 22.75
N ARG A 251 -22.62 3.21 23.77
CA ARG A 251 -24.06 2.94 23.71
C ARG A 251 -24.81 4.26 23.60
N ALA A 252 -25.54 4.44 22.50
CA ALA A 252 -26.50 5.54 22.37
C ALA A 252 -27.90 5.01 22.71
N SER A 253 -28.60 5.66 23.65
CA SER A 253 -30.02 5.40 23.92
C SER A 253 -30.84 6.58 23.39
N SER A 254 -31.65 6.36 22.36
CA SER A 254 -32.68 7.32 21.98
C SER A 254 -33.85 7.18 22.97
N ARG A 255 -33.98 8.09 23.93
CA ARG A 255 -35.26 8.31 24.60
C ARG A 255 -36.12 9.14 23.67
N THR A 256 -37.02 8.53 22.92
CA THR A 256 -38.12 9.25 22.29
C THR A 256 -39.03 9.76 23.40
N ARG A 257 -38.96 11.06 23.70
CA ARG A 257 -40.04 11.73 24.43
C ARG A 257 -41.19 11.88 23.43
N SER A 258 -42.22 11.05 23.57
CA SER A 258 -43.55 11.38 23.04
C SER A 258 -44.05 12.59 23.81
N VAL A 259 -44.37 13.67 23.09
CA VAL A 259 -45.15 14.81 23.60
C VAL A 259 -46.62 14.44 23.50
#